data_AF-A0A973ED52-F1
#
_entry.id   AF-A0A973ED52-F1
#
_cell.length_a   1.000
_cell.length_b   1.000
_cell.length_c   1.000
_cell.angle_alpha   90.00
_cell.angle_beta   90.00
_cell.angle_gamma   90.00
#
_symmetry.space_group_name_H-M   'P 1'
#
loop_
_entity.id
_entity.type
_entity.pdbx_description
1 polymer ?
#
loop_
_entity_poly.entity_id
_entity_poly.type
_entity_poly.pdbx_seq_one_letter_code
_entity_poly.pdbx_strand_id
1 'polypeptide(L)' 'MTSPIQISRRHRPRRGASVERHRKDWMLSIVVPVMNEEDAIDRFLQAVDRELGDRLPALEILFVDDGSTDGTLERLR' A
#
# COMPACT_ATOMS: atom_id res chain seq x y z
N MET A 1 53.54 20.50 1.38
CA MET A 1 53.32 19.98 2.74
C MET A 1 51.98 19.25 2.73
N THR A 2 52.04 17.94 2.45
CA THR A 2 50.91 17.04 2.24
C THR A 2 50.57 16.35 3.54
N SER A 3 49.34 16.51 4.03
CA SER A 3 48.84 15.74 5.18
C SER A 3 48.28 14.40 4.71
N PRO A 4 48.65 13.26 5.31
CA PRO A 4 48.10 11.96 4.94
C PRO A 4 46.72 11.71 5.55
N ILE A 5 45.83 11.13 4.76
CA ILE A 5 44.53 10.60 5.20
C ILE A 5 44.77 9.29 5.95
N GLN A 6 44.31 9.18 7.21
CA GLN A 6 44.28 7.91 7.94
C GLN A 6 42.87 7.29 7.89
N ILE A 7 42.75 6.19 7.16
CA ILE A 7 41.57 5.31 7.14
C ILE A 7 41.69 4.33 8.30
N SER A 8 40.90 4.51 9.35
CA SER A 8 40.79 3.52 10.42
C SER A 8 39.74 2.47 10.06
N ARG A 9 40.20 1.30 9.58
CA ARG A 9 39.40 0.06 9.56
C ARG A 9 39.52 -0.62 10.91
N ARG A 10 38.42 -0.73 11.67
CA ARG A 10 38.29 -1.77 12.71
C ARG A 10 36.92 -2.44 12.69
N HIS A 11 37.00 -3.70 13.09
CA HIS A 11 36.14 -4.85 12.87
C HIS A 11 34.92 -4.89 13.82
N ARG A 12 33.84 -5.56 13.40
CA ARG A 12 32.55 -5.83 14.09
C ARG A 12 32.68 -6.31 15.56
N PRO A 13 31.62 -6.12 16.39
CA PRO A 13 30.74 -7.27 16.66
C PRO A 13 29.23 -7.00 16.45
N ARG A 14 28.51 -8.12 16.33
CA ARG A 14 27.10 -8.28 15.94
C ARG A 14 26.15 -8.11 17.13
N ARG A 15 24.98 -7.49 16.91
CA ARG A 15 23.62 -7.89 17.37
C ARG A 15 22.66 -6.71 17.15
N GLY A 16 21.58 -6.91 16.39
CA GLY A 16 20.45 -5.95 16.36
C GLY A 16 19.85 -5.56 15.00
N ALA A 17 20.34 -6.08 13.86
CA ALA A 17 19.95 -5.53 12.54
C ALA A 17 18.95 -6.37 11.74
N SER A 18 18.06 -7.15 12.38
CA SER A 18 17.26 -8.16 11.65
C SER A 18 15.73 -8.03 11.79
N VAL A 19 15.18 -7.04 12.50
CA VAL A 19 13.73 -7.03 12.80
C VAL A 19 12.96 -5.89 12.11
N GLU A 20 13.61 -4.89 11.50
CA GLU A 20 12.93 -3.73 10.91
C GLU A 20 12.76 -3.73 9.38
N ARG A 21 13.03 -4.84 8.67
CA ARG A 21 13.20 -4.79 7.19
C ARG A 21 12.10 -5.36 6.30
N HIS A 22 10.87 -5.57 6.76
CA HIS A 22 9.82 -6.07 5.85
C HIS A 22 8.45 -5.40 5.97
N ARG A 23 8.26 -4.40 6.84
CA ARG A 23 6.95 -3.73 6.95
C ARG A 23 6.66 -2.72 5.83
N LYS A 24 7.66 -2.35 5.01
CA LYS A 24 7.56 -1.15 4.15
C LYS A 24 7.52 -1.38 2.63
N ASP A 25 7.65 -2.63 2.16
CA ASP A 25 7.87 -2.90 0.71
C ASP A 25 6.81 -3.81 0.06
N TRP A 26 5.62 -3.94 0.67
CA TRP A 26 4.52 -4.72 0.08
C TRP A 26 3.32 -3.81 -0.19
N MET A 27 2.47 -4.20 -1.13
CA MET A 27 1.24 -3.48 -1.47
C MET A 27 0.08 -4.47 -1.45
N LEU A 28 -1.11 -4.02 -1.06
CA LEU A 28 -2.35 -4.78 -1.19
C LEU A 28 -3.13 -4.25 -2.39
N SER A 29 -3.48 -5.13 -3.31
CA SER A 29 -4.47 -4.84 -4.36
C SER A 29 -5.77 -5.56 -4.04
N ILE A 30 -6.88 -4.82 -4.04
CA ILE A 30 -8.23 -5.36 -3.86
C ILE A 30 -8.95 -5.27 -5.21
N VAL A 31 -9.32 -6.42 -5.78
CA VAL A 31 -10.11 -6.49 -7.01
C VAL A 31 -11.58 -6.70 -6.63
N VAL A 32 -12.45 -5.80 -7.07
CA VAL A 32 -13.85 -5.79 -6.70
C VAL A 32 -14.71 -5.89 -7.98
N PRO A 33 -15.28 -7.06 -8.28
CA PRO A 33 -16.29 -7.14 -9.34
C PRO A 33 -17.55 -6.38 -8.89
N VAL A 34 -18.13 -5.60 -9.80
CA VAL A 34 -19.35 -4.82 -9.53
C VAL A 34 -20.35 -4.99 -10.67
N MET A 35 -21.62 -5.08 -10.30
CA MET A 35 -22.77 -5.17 -11.20
C MET A 35 -23.98 -4.57 -10.48
N ASN A 36 -24.42 -3.40 -10.91
CA ASN A 36 -25.55 -2.67 -10.31
C ASN A 36 -25.42 -2.40 -8.79
N GLU A 37 -24.29 -1.81 -8.39
CA GLU A 37 -23.90 -1.55 -7.00
C GLU A 37 -23.81 -0.05 -6.66
N GLU A 38 -24.56 0.82 -7.34
CA GLU A 38 -24.48 2.29 -7.21
C GLU A 38 -24.60 2.82 -5.76
N ASP A 39 -25.35 2.10 -4.90
CA ASP A 39 -25.57 2.43 -3.49
C ASP A 39 -24.51 1.84 -2.53
N ALA A 40 -23.69 0.90 -3.00
CA ALA A 40 -22.75 0.15 -2.19
C ALA A 40 -21.31 0.70 -2.31
N ILE A 41 -20.94 1.29 -3.45
CA ILE A 41 -19.58 1.81 -3.71
C ILE A 41 -19.09 2.73 -2.58
N ASP A 42 -19.88 3.75 -2.20
CA ASP A 42 -19.47 4.71 -1.18
C ASP A 42 -19.25 4.03 0.19
N ARG A 43 -20.14 3.10 0.55
CA ARG A 43 -20.05 2.37 1.83
C ARG A 43 -18.82 1.46 1.86
N PHE A 44 -18.52 0.82 0.73
CA PHE A 44 -17.33 -0.01 0.58
C PHE A 44 -16.05 0.82 0.75
N LEU A 45 -15.94 1.95 0.04
CA LEU A 45 -14.77 2.83 0.13
C LEU A 45 -14.58 3.37 1.56
N GLN A 46 -15.67 3.80 2.22
CA GLN A 46 -15.61 4.24 3.63
C GLN A 46 -15.14 3.12 4.58
N ALA A 47 -15.59 1.89 4.35
CA ALA A 47 -15.16 0.76 5.16
C ALA A 47 -13.67 0.43 4.93
N VAL A 48 -13.22 0.46 3.68
CA VAL A 48 -11.81 0.23 3.34
C VAL A 48 -10.92 1.31 3.94
N ASP A 49 -11.27 2.58 3.79
CA ASP A 49 -10.52 3.70 4.37
C ASP A 49 -10.39 3.57 5.89
N ARG A 50 -11.51 3.36 6.58
CA ARG A 50 -11.55 3.18 8.04
C ARG A 50 -10.65 2.03 8.52
N GLU A 51 -10.65 0.89 7.82
CA GLU A 51 -9.94 -0.30 8.27
C GLU A 51 -8.49 -0.36 7.81
N LEU A 52 -8.15 0.26 6.67
CA LEU A 52 -6.88 0.02 5.98
C LEU A 52 -6.06 1.29 5.69
N GLY A 53 -6.67 2.49 5.65
CA GLY A 53 -6.06 3.73 5.15
C GLY A 53 -4.67 4.03 5.72
N ASP A 54 -4.54 4.07 7.05
CA ASP A 54 -3.26 4.33 7.73
C ASP A 54 -2.49 3.04 8.11
N ARG A 55 -3.06 1.86 7.83
CA ARG A 55 -2.52 0.57 8.29
C ARG A 55 -1.66 -0.12 7.24
N LEU A 56 -1.76 0.28 5.98
CA LEU A 56 -1.05 -0.33 4.87
C LEU A 56 0.01 0.63 4.29
N PRO A 57 1.18 0.11 3.90
CA PRO A 57 2.20 0.91 3.20
C PRO A 57 1.75 1.40 1.81
N ALA A 58 0.90 0.63 1.11
CA ALA A 58 0.28 1.00 -0.16
C ALA A 58 -0.99 0.16 -0.40
N LEU A 59 -2.01 0.77 -0.99
CA LEU A 59 -3.30 0.15 -1.32
C LEU A 59 -3.73 0.54 -2.73
N GLU A 60 -4.13 -0.45 -3.51
CA GLU A 60 -4.78 -0.31 -4.82
C GLU A 60 -6.17 -0.96 -4.75
N ILE A 61 -7.19 -0.31 -5.31
CA ILE A 61 -8.53 -0.87 -5.44
C ILE A 61 -8.91 -0.81 -6.92
N LEU A 62 -9.18 -1.98 -7.51
CA LEU A 62 -9.59 -2.11 -8.90
C LEU A 62 -11.04 -2.59 -8.95
N PHE A 63 -11.95 -1.69 -9.34
CA PHE A 63 -13.31 -2.07 -9.66
C PHE A 63 -13.39 -2.62 -11.08
N VAL A 64 -13.98 -3.80 -11.22
CA VAL A 64 -14.22 -4.44 -12.51
C VAL A 64 -15.73 -4.47 -12.73
N ASP A 65 -16.22 -3.52 -13.53
CA ASP A 65 -17.62 -3.48 -13.92
C ASP A 65 -17.92 -4.61 -14.92
N ASP A 66 -18.92 -5.44 -14.59
CA ASP A 66 -19.34 -6.58 -15.41
C ASP A 66 -20.55 -6.25 -16.30
N GLY A 67 -20.73 -4.97 -16.66
CA GLY A 67 -21.81 -4.51 -17.53
C GLY A 67 -23.02 -3.98 -16.77
N SER A 68 -22.78 -3.12 -15.77
CA SER A 68 -23.87 -2.47 -15.02
C SER A 68 -24.78 -1.65 -15.93
N THR A 69 -26.06 -1.60 -15.57
CA THR A 69 -27.11 -0.87 -16.28
C THR A 69 -27.71 0.27 -15.46
N ASP A 70 -27.28 0.42 -14.20
CA ASP A 70 -27.62 1.52 -13.30
C ASP A 70 -26.49 2.58 -13.24
N GLY A 71 -26.49 3.44 -12.23
CA GLY A 71 -25.49 4.48 -12.02
C GLY A 71 -24.13 4.02 -11.49
N THR A 72 -23.82 2.71 -11.48
CA THR A 72 -22.58 2.18 -10.89
C THR A 72 -21.32 2.79 -11.52
N LEU A 73 -21.29 2.91 -12.85
CA LEU A 73 -20.13 3.47 -13.56
C LEU A 73 -19.95 4.96 -13.28
N GLU A 74 -21.05 5.72 -13.16
CA GLU A 74 -21.05 7.13 -12.80
C GLU A 74 -20.48 7.35 -11.40
N ARG A 75 -20.74 6.43 -10.45
CA ARG A 75 -20.17 6.49 -9.10
C ARG A 75 -18.67 6.20 -9.05
N LEU A 76 -18.12 5.52 -10.05
CA LEU A 76 -16.71 5.10 -10.11
C LEU A 76 -15.81 6.07 -10.91
N ARG A 77 -16.37 7.14 -11.50
CA ARG A 77 -15.63 8.18 -12.25
C ARG A 77 -15.18 9.33 -11.36
#